data_AF-A0A946Q277-F1
#
_entry.id   AF-A0A946Q277-F1
#
_cell.length_a   1.000
_cell.length_b   1.000
_cell.length_c   1.000
_cell.angle_alpha   90.00
_cell.angle_beta   90.00
_cell.angle_gamma   90.00
#
_symmetry.space_group_name_H-M   'P 1'
#
loop_
_entity.id
_entity.type
_entity.pdbx_description
1 polymer ?
#
loop_
_entity_poly.entity_id
_entity_poly.type
_entity_poly.pdbx_seq_one_letter_code
_entity_poly.pdbx_strand_id
1 'polypeptide(L)' 'MSEEWMQFALGLAEEAARHDEVPVGAVVVCENQIIGRGFNQ' A
#
# COMPACT_ATOMS: atom_id res chain seq x y z
N MET A 1 -13.05 8.01 -0.01
CA MET A 1 -12.64 7.46 1.30
C MET A 1 -11.92 6.13 1.17
N SER A 2 -12.57 4.98 0.90
CA SER A 2 -11.86 3.68 0.78
C SER A 2 -11.00 3.58 -0.49
N GLU A 3 -11.47 4.12 -1.60
CA GLU A 3 -10.76 4.09 -2.89
C GLU A 3 -9.43 4.85 -2.84
N GLU A 4 -9.34 5.94 -2.09
CA GLU A 4 -8.09 6.72 -1.94
C GLU A 4 -7.01 5.91 -1.23
N TRP A 5 -7.38 5.19 -0.17
CA TRP A 5 -6.46 4.27 0.52
C TRP A 5 -6.07 3.09 -0.34
N MET A 6 -7.00 2.61 -1.17
CA MET A 6 -6.72 1.54 -2.12
C MET A 6 -5.74 1.98 -3.20
N GLN A 7 -5.86 3.19 -3.74
CA GLN A 7 -4.87 3.75 -4.67
C GLN A 7 -3.49 3.84 -4.02
N PHE A 8 -3.43 4.21 -2.74
CA PHE A 8 -2.17 4.24 -1.98
C PHE A 8 -1.57 2.83 -1.81
N ALA A 9 -2.39 1.82 -1.52
CA ALA A 9 -1.95 0.43 -1.41
C ALA A 9 -1.49 -0.14 -2.77
N LEU A 10 -2.15 0.24 -3.87
CA LEU A 10 -1.73 -0.16 -5.22
C LEU A 10 -0.37 0.43 -5.59
N GLY A 11 -0.11 1.69 -5.26
CA GLY A 11 1.22 2.29 -5.48
C GLY A 11 2.33 1.58 -4.68
N LEU A 12 2.02 1.06 -3.50
CA LEU A 12 2.95 0.21 -2.73
C LEU A 12 3.15 -1.15 -3.39
N ALA A 13 2.10 -1.74 -3.97
CA ALA A 13 2.20 -2.98 -4.73
C ALA A 13 3.06 -2.82 -6.00
N GLU A 14 2.99 -1.66 -6.67
CA GLU A 14 3.88 -1.32 -7.79
C GLU A 14 5.34 -1.24 -7.34
N GLU A 15 5.61 -0.73 -6.13
CA GLU A 15 6.98 -0.73 -5.59
C GLU A 15 7.47 -2.16 -5.33
N ALA A 16 6.67 -3.05 -4.74
CA ALA A 16 7.03 -4.46 -4.62
C ALA A 16 7.35 -5.08 -6.00
N ALA A 17 6.53 -4.81 -7.01
CA ALA A 17 6.77 -5.31 -8.37
C ALA A 17 8.12 -4.83 -8.94
N ARG A 18 8.54 -3.60 -8.62
CA ARG A 18 9.83 -3.03 -9.05
C ARG A 18 11.04 -3.66 -8.36
N HIS A 19 10.83 -4.35 -7.25
CA HIS A 19 11.86 -5.08 -6.50
C HIS A 19 11.84 -6.57 -6.83
N ASP A 20 11.16 -6.97 -7.92
CA ASP A 20 10.97 -8.38 -8.33
C ASP A 20 10.18 -9.23 -7.30
N GLU A 21 9.46 -8.57 -6.39
CA GLU A 21 8.64 -9.21 -5.38
C GLU A 21 7.19 -9.37 -5.80
N VAL A 22 6.45 -10.25 -5.11
CA VAL A 22 5.01 -10.41 -5.34
C VAL A 22 4.30 -9.06 -5.10
N PRO A 23 3.50 -8.53 -6.05
CA PRO A 23 2.99 -7.16 -6.02
C PRO A 23 1.85 -7.01 -5.00
N VAL A 24 2.22 -6.88 -3.73
CA VAL A 24 1.30 -6.68 -2.62
C VAL A 24 1.69 -5.42 -1.86
N GLY A 25 0.71 -4.55 -1.64
CA GLY A 25 0.83 -3.34 -0.84
C GLY A 25 -0.28 -3.28 0.21
N ALA A 26 0.04 -2.69 1.36
CA ALA A 26 -0.87 -2.59 2.49
C ALA A 26 -0.75 -1.23 3.18
N VAL A 27 -1.89 -0.71 3.64
CA VAL A 27 -1.99 0.51 4.45
C VAL A 27 -2.87 0.26 5.68
N VAL A 28 -2.49 0.85 6.80
CA VAL A 28 -3.26 0.86 8.04
C VAL A 28 -3.74 2.29 8.28
N VAL A 29 -5.05 2.48 8.38
CA VAL A 29 -5.69 3.79 8.54
C VAL A 29 -6.40 3.86 9.88
N CYS A 30 -6.15 4.93 10.64
CA CYS A 30 -6.84 5.26 11.89
C CYS A 30 -7.21 6.74 11.86
N GLU A 31 -8.43 7.08 12.25
CA GLU A 31 -8.91 8.49 12.29
C GLU A 31 -8.64 9.27 10.99
N ASN A 32 -8.94 8.65 9.83
CA ASN A 32 -8.69 9.22 8.50
C ASN A 32 -7.22 9.51 8.16
N GLN A 33 -6.27 8.94 8.89
CA GLN A 33 -4.84 9.08 8.65
C GLN A 33 -4.16 7.72 8.48
N ILE A 34 -3.21 7.63 7.54
CA ILE A 34 -2.35 6.45 7.39
C ILE A 34 -1.36 6.44 8.56
N ILE A 35 -1.44 5.39 9.39
CA ILE A 35 -0.52 5.15 10.52
C ILE A 35 0.50 4.04 10.21
N GLY A 36 0.32 3.30 9.12
CA GLY A 36 1.24 2.26 8.69
C GLY A 36 1.13 2.02 7.18
N ARG A 37 2.27 1.70 6.56
CA ARG A 37 2.37 1.33 5.14
C ARG A 37 3.42 0.23 4.96
N GLY A 38 3.20 -0.66 4.02
CA GLY A 38 4.14 -1.73 3.68
C GLY A 38 3.89 -2.29 2.29
N PHE A 39 4.92 -2.93 1.75
CA PHE A 39 4.86 -3.70 0.51
C PHE A 39 5.66 -5.00 0.72
N ASN A 40 5.41 -6.00 -0.11
CA ASN A 40 6.16 -7.25 -0.03
C ASN A 40 7.64 -7.04 -0.38
N GLN A 41 8.54 -7.60 0.42
CA GLN A 41 10.00 -7.58 0.25
C GLN A 41 10.54 -9.00 0.14
#